data_AF-A0A7S1JIT1-F1
#
_entry.id   AF-A0A7S1JIT1-F1
#
_cell.length_a   1.000
_cell.length_b   1.000
_cell.length_c   1.000
_cell.angle_alpha   90.00
_cell.angle_beta   90.00
_cell.angle_gamma   90.00
#
_symmetry.space_group_name_H-M   'P 1'
#
loop_
_entity.id
_entity.type
_entity.pdbx_description
1 polymer ?
#
loop_
_entity_poly.entity_id
_entity_poly.type
_entity_poly.pdbx_seq_one_letter_code
_entity_poly.pdbx_strand_id
1 'polypeptide(L)'
;VSADGADNAKWQCQVWENQRQSRSRAWGAWEPAAVPYSDQTGHMPLHLDAFPLPSGAAWLDGWHPALGHASHRWVVADPEGWVFCKELTHPAPLPVANETTKYRRRLLVRHRSLDTLPQNQSTVSETATSLPASVYDESGTRTGSSAGCRF
;
A
#
# COMPACT_ATOMS: atom_id res chain seq x y z
N VAL A 1 -27.55 8.94 18.65
CA VAL A 1 -26.13 8.67 18.34
C VAL A 1 -26.13 7.62 17.26
N SER A 2 -26.14 8.03 15.99
CA SER A 2 -26.20 7.09 14.86
C SER A 2 -24.83 6.47 14.67
N ALA A 3 -24.79 5.14 14.71
CA ALA A 3 -23.64 4.30 14.44
C ALA A 3 -23.61 3.92 12.94
N ASP A 4 -23.69 4.93 12.07
CA ASP A 4 -23.64 4.76 10.62
C ASP A 4 -22.35 5.38 10.09
N GLY A 5 -21.53 4.55 9.44
CA GLY A 5 -20.38 5.01 8.66
C GLY A 5 -19.04 4.78 9.33
N ALA A 6 -18.70 3.52 9.63
CA ALA A 6 -17.30 3.12 9.62
C ALA A 6 -16.81 3.18 8.17
N ASP A 7 -16.59 4.40 7.66
CA ASP A 7 -15.84 4.61 6.44
C ASP A 7 -14.48 3.96 6.66
N ASN A 8 -14.24 2.85 5.95
CA ASN A 8 -12.92 2.27 5.78
C ASN A 8 -12.03 3.37 5.21
N ALA A 9 -11.40 4.14 6.10
CA ALA A 9 -10.60 5.29 5.72
C ALA A 9 -9.45 4.76 4.86
N LYS A 10 -9.58 4.93 3.55
CA LYS A 10 -8.52 4.63 2.59
C LYS A 10 -7.58 5.81 2.61
N TRP A 11 -6.35 5.58 3.04
CA TRP A 11 -5.31 6.59 3.06
C TRP A 11 -4.41 6.41 1.84
N GLN A 12 -3.99 7.52 1.25
CA GLN A 12 -3.04 7.53 0.14
C GLN A 12 -1.70 8.08 0.62
N CYS A 13 -0.64 7.34 0.38
CA CYS A 13 0.73 7.81 0.51
C CYS A 13 1.22 8.33 -0.84
N GLN A 14 2.01 9.40 -0.80
CA GLN A 14 2.48 10.13 -1.97
C GLN A 14 4.00 10.33 -1.87
N VAL A 15 4.71 10.08 -2.96
CA VAL A 15 6.15 10.34 -3.09
C VAL A 15 6.46 10.78 -4.51
N TRP A 16 7.47 11.60 -4.67
CA TRP A 16 7.95 12.02 -5.99
C TRP A 16 9.22 11.28 -6.35
N GLU A 17 9.18 10.55 -7.46
CA GLU A 17 10.35 9.98 -8.10
C GLU A 17 11.06 11.07 -8.90
N ASN A 18 12.37 11.20 -8.76
CA ASN A 18 13.18 12.25 -9.36
C ASN A 18 14.29 11.68 -10.25
N GLN A 19 14.38 12.21 -11.46
CA GLN A 19 15.45 11.91 -12.40
C GLN A 19 16.14 13.20 -12.83
N ARG A 20 17.43 13.09 -13.17
CA ARG A 20 18.24 14.17 -13.74
C ARG A 20 18.66 13.83 -15.15
N GLN A 21 18.90 14.85 -15.96
CA GLN A 21 19.48 14.64 -17.28
C GLN A 21 20.94 14.23 -17.13
N SER A 22 21.31 13.10 -17.73
CA SER A 22 22.68 12.61 -17.71
C SER A 22 23.56 13.52 -18.57
N ARG A 23 24.69 13.96 -18.01
CA ARG A 23 25.70 14.74 -18.75
C ARG A 23 26.67 13.86 -19.53
N SER A 24 26.80 12.59 -19.12
CA SER A 24 27.79 11.65 -19.64
C SER A 24 27.22 10.67 -20.66
N ARG A 25 25.90 10.43 -20.66
CA ARG A 25 25.25 9.57 -21.65
C ARG A 25 24.85 10.37 -22.89
N ALA A 26 25.07 9.78 -24.05
CA ALA A 26 24.64 10.34 -25.32
C ALA A 26 23.13 10.65 -25.28
N TRP A 27 22.74 11.79 -25.88
CA TRP A 27 21.35 12.21 -26.06
C TRP A 27 20.58 12.68 -24.81
N GLY A 28 21.26 12.96 -23.70
CA GLY A 28 20.58 13.51 -22.52
C GLY A 28 19.58 12.55 -21.91
N ALA A 29 19.93 11.25 -21.87
CA ALA A 29 19.14 10.23 -21.18
C ALA A 29 18.88 10.61 -19.72
N TRP A 30 17.71 10.23 -19.21
CA TRP A 30 17.35 10.46 -17.81
C TRP A 30 17.93 9.35 -16.91
N GLU A 31 18.50 9.75 -15.79
CA GLU A 31 19.05 8.84 -14.77
C GLU A 31 18.54 9.25 -13.37
N PRO A 32 18.55 8.36 -12.37
CA PRO A 32 18.17 8.72 -11.01
C PRO A 32 18.92 9.96 -10.51
N ALA A 33 18.19 10.90 -9.91
CA ALA A 33 18.81 12.06 -9.29
C ALA A 33 19.58 11.64 -8.02
N ALA A 34 20.40 12.55 -7.47
CA ALA A 34 21.07 12.33 -6.19
C ALA A 34 20.07 12.09 -5.04
N VAL A 35 18.88 12.67 -5.15
CA VAL A 35 17.72 12.42 -4.29
C VAL A 35 16.64 11.75 -5.16
N PRO A 36 16.67 10.42 -5.33
CA PRO A 36 15.82 9.72 -6.30
C PRO A 36 14.34 9.73 -5.91
N TYR A 37 14.03 9.94 -4.63
CA TYR A 37 12.67 10.07 -4.12
C TYR A 37 12.61 11.22 -3.13
N SER A 38 11.55 12.02 -3.20
CA SER A 38 11.34 13.17 -2.30
C SER A 38 9.87 13.40 -1.98
N ASP A 39 9.61 14.29 -1.03
CA ASP A 39 8.30 14.88 -0.85
C ASP A 39 7.95 15.89 -1.98
N GLN A 40 6.82 16.57 -1.81
CA GLN A 40 6.34 17.60 -2.74
C GLN A 40 7.31 18.79 -2.88
N THR A 41 8.05 19.12 -1.83
CA THR A 41 8.96 20.27 -1.78
C THR A 41 10.36 19.96 -2.32
N GLY A 42 10.66 18.67 -2.56
CA GLY A 42 11.98 18.22 -2.97
C GLY A 42 12.90 17.88 -1.81
N HIS A 43 12.36 17.82 -0.59
CA HIS A 43 13.10 17.43 0.59
C HIS A 43 12.91 15.94 0.90
N MET A 44 13.84 15.40 1.68
CA MET A 44 13.84 14.04 2.25
C MET A 44 14.15 12.90 1.25
N PRO A 45 15.30 12.21 1.37
CA PRO A 45 15.49 10.94 0.67
C PRO A 45 14.62 9.88 1.34
N LEU A 46 13.50 9.54 0.71
CA LEU A 46 12.65 8.44 1.17
C LEU A 46 12.99 7.21 0.35
N HIS A 47 13.50 6.15 0.97
CA HIS A 47 13.41 4.85 0.32
C HIS A 47 11.92 4.50 0.21
N LEU A 48 11.48 3.92 -0.90
CA LEU A 48 10.07 3.56 -1.09
C LEU A 48 9.56 2.59 -0.01
N ASP A 49 10.47 1.82 0.58
CA ASP A 49 10.19 0.87 1.67
C ASP A 49 10.25 1.51 3.06
N ALA A 50 10.76 2.74 3.18
CA ALA A 50 10.89 3.44 4.46
C ALA A 50 9.58 4.14 4.87
N PHE A 51 8.52 4.08 4.06
CA PHE A 51 7.24 4.68 4.40
C PHE A 51 6.56 3.88 5.51
N PRO A 52 6.37 4.47 6.71
CA PRO A 52 5.83 3.75 7.85
C PRO A 52 4.38 3.36 7.58
N LEU A 53 4.10 2.08 7.76
CA LEU A 53 2.74 1.55 7.81
C LEU A 53 2.26 1.65 9.27
N PRO A 54 1.18 2.40 9.57
CA PRO A 54 0.60 2.45 10.91
C PRO A 54 0.25 1.05 11.40
N SER A 55 0.33 0.83 12.71
CA SER A 55 -0.08 -0.44 13.31
C SER A 55 -1.53 -0.76 12.95
N GLY A 56 -1.79 -1.99 12.49
CA GLY A 56 -3.12 -2.41 12.04
C GLY A 56 -3.52 -1.93 10.63
N ALA A 57 -2.64 -1.23 9.90
CA ALA A 57 -2.86 -0.93 8.50
C ALA A 57 -2.24 -1.99 7.59
N ALA A 58 -2.78 -2.11 6.37
CA ALA A 58 -2.23 -2.94 5.31
C ALA A 58 -2.11 -2.14 4.01
N TRP A 59 -1.06 -2.39 3.24
CA TRP A 59 -0.95 -1.86 1.88
C TRP A 59 -1.91 -2.62 0.96
N LEU A 60 -2.69 -1.88 0.18
CA LEU A 60 -3.65 -2.44 -0.77
C LEU A 60 -3.00 -2.71 -2.14
N ASP A 61 -1.94 -1.98 -2.46
CA ASP A 61 -1.26 -2.02 -3.74
C ASP A 61 0.24 -1.70 -3.62
N GLY A 62 0.94 -1.80 -4.75
CA GLY A 62 2.30 -1.28 -4.90
C GLY A 62 2.30 0.19 -5.32
N TRP A 63 3.48 0.82 -5.27
CA TRP A 63 3.68 2.17 -5.81
C TRP A 63 3.37 2.20 -7.30
N HIS A 64 2.53 3.15 -7.73
CA HIS A 64 2.19 3.35 -9.13
C HIS A 64 2.09 4.84 -9.47
N PRO A 65 2.34 5.24 -10.73
CA PRO A 65 2.16 6.61 -11.17
C PRO A 65 0.73 7.11 -10.98
N ALA A 66 0.58 8.32 -10.45
CA ALA A 66 -0.71 9.00 -10.37
C ALA A 66 -1.08 9.63 -11.72
N LEU A 67 -1.44 8.80 -12.70
CA LEU A 67 -1.87 9.25 -14.02
C LEU A 67 -3.23 9.96 -13.91
N GLY A 68 -3.37 11.14 -14.55
CA GLY A 68 -4.61 11.92 -14.50
C GLY A 68 -4.82 12.73 -13.23
N HIS A 69 -3.91 12.64 -12.25
CA HIS A 69 -3.91 13.56 -11.10
C HIS A 69 -3.37 14.91 -11.55
N ALA A 70 -4.23 15.70 -12.19
CA ALA A 70 -4.04 17.14 -12.32
C ALA A 70 -4.17 17.76 -10.92
N SER A 71 -3.19 17.53 -10.04
CA SER A 71 -3.04 18.41 -8.88
C SER A 71 -2.97 19.81 -9.47
N HIS A 72 -3.85 20.72 -9.03
CA HIS A 72 -4.22 21.99 -9.67
C HIS A 72 -3.05 22.95 -10.04
N ARG A 73 -1.80 22.54 -9.84
CA ARG A 73 -0.56 23.29 -10.05
C ARG A 73 0.48 22.60 -10.94
N TRP A 74 0.31 21.32 -11.29
CA TRP A 74 1.32 20.54 -12.01
C TRP A 74 0.80 20.09 -13.38
N VAL A 75 1.39 20.62 -14.44
CA VAL A 75 1.12 20.17 -15.81
C VAL A 75 1.89 18.89 -16.03
N VAL A 76 1.17 17.77 -16.20
CA VAL A 76 1.77 16.49 -16.61
C VAL A 76 2.34 16.67 -18.01
N ALA A 77 3.64 16.45 -18.16
CA ALA A 77 4.36 16.74 -19.41
C ALA A 77 4.44 15.53 -20.35
N ASP A 78 4.17 14.32 -19.85
CA ASP A 78 4.16 13.10 -20.68
C ASP A 78 3.11 12.05 -20.24
N PRO A 79 2.82 11.05 -21.10
CA PRO A 79 1.84 10.00 -20.78
C PRO A 79 2.22 9.13 -19.58
N GLU A 80 3.49 9.13 -19.17
CA GLU A 80 3.98 8.36 -18.02
C GLU A 80 3.83 9.12 -16.70
N GLY A 81 3.41 10.39 -16.72
CA GLY A 81 3.21 11.20 -15.52
C GLY A 81 4.40 12.06 -15.11
N TRP A 82 5.44 12.20 -15.96
CA TRP A 82 6.59 13.04 -15.65
C TRP A 82 6.27 14.53 -15.81
N VAL A 83 6.89 15.34 -14.96
CA VAL A 83 6.87 16.80 -15.02
C VAL A 83 8.31 17.30 -15.04
N PHE A 84 8.59 18.23 -15.93
CA PHE A 84 9.93 18.80 -16.07
C PHE A 84 10.16 19.93 -15.08
N CYS A 85 11.38 20.05 -14.57
CA CYS A 85 11.78 21.17 -13.73
C CYS A 85 13.27 21.51 -13.88
N LYS A 86 13.62 22.75 -13.55
CA LYS A 86 15.00 23.23 -13.55
C LYS A 86 15.78 22.76 -12.31
N GLU A 87 15.09 22.61 -11.18
CA GLU A 87 15.66 22.31 -9.85
C GLU A 87 14.72 21.36 -9.08
N LEU A 88 15.28 20.57 -8.16
CA LEU A 88 14.50 19.64 -7.33
C LEU A 88 13.96 20.26 -6.05
N THR A 89 14.71 21.16 -5.43
CA THR A 89 14.29 21.92 -4.24
C THR A 89 13.42 23.09 -4.70
N HIS A 90 12.21 23.23 -4.14
CA HIS A 90 11.20 24.18 -4.62
C HIS A 90 10.93 24.05 -6.13
N PRO A 91 10.53 22.85 -6.57
CA PRO A 91 10.36 22.56 -7.98
C PRO A 91 9.30 23.49 -8.58
N ALA A 92 9.63 24.11 -9.70
CA ALA A 92 8.68 24.84 -10.54
C ALA A 92 8.41 23.98 -11.80
N PRO A 93 7.15 23.58 -12.05
CA PRO A 93 6.83 22.76 -13.21
C PRO A 93 7.05 23.53 -14.51
N LEU A 94 7.61 22.86 -15.49
CA LEU A 94 7.69 23.30 -16.88
C LEU A 94 6.72 22.45 -17.70
N PRO A 95 5.91 23.07 -18.58
CA PRO A 95 4.92 22.34 -19.38
C PRO A 95 5.57 21.42 -20.42
N VAL A 96 6.78 21.78 -20.87
CA VAL A 96 7.56 21.05 -21.88
C VAL A 96 9.03 21.15 -21.49
N ALA A 97 9.80 20.09 -21.77
CA ALA A 97 11.25 20.12 -21.64
C ALA A 97 11.87 21.20 -22.55
N ASN A 98 12.78 21.99 -22.01
CA ASN A 98 13.51 23.03 -22.71
C ASN A 98 15.00 22.99 -22.34
N GLU A 99 15.79 23.92 -22.90
CA GLU A 99 17.24 24.02 -22.65
C GLU A 99 17.63 24.21 -21.17
N THR A 100 16.72 24.74 -20.35
CA THR A 100 16.96 24.93 -18.91
C THR A 100 16.58 23.72 -18.07
N THR A 101 15.94 22.71 -18.67
CA THR A 101 15.45 21.54 -17.97
C THR A 101 16.62 20.66 -17.56
N LYS A 102 16.74 20.39 -16.27
CA LYS A 102 17.80 19.54 -15.70
C LYS A 102 17.24 18.31 -15.01
N TYR A 103 15.97 18.37 -14.62
CA TYR A 103 15.31 17.33 -13.85
C TYR A 103 13.93 17.04 -14.44
N ARG A 104 13.44 15.84 -14.16
CA ARG A 104 12.03 15.49 -14.26
C ARG A 104 11.62 14.74 -13.01
N ARG A 105 10.35 14.88 -12.63
CA ARG A 105 9.79 14.21 -11.46
C ARG A 105 8.41 13.65 -11.76
N ARG A 106 8.05 12.54 -11.11
CA ARG A 106 6.75 11.88 -11.27
C ARG A 106 6.15 11.56 -9.90
N LEU A 107 4.86 11.83 -9.74
CA LEU A 107 4.14 11.49 -8.53
C LEU A 107 3.80 9.99 -8.53
N LEU A 108 4.30 9.28 -7.53
CA LEU A 108 3.94 7.91 -7.22
C LEU A 108 2.99 7.91 -6.02
N VAL A 109 1.97 7.07 -6.11
CA VAL A 109 0.98 6.88 -5.06
C VAL A 109 0.86 5.42 -4.67
N ARG A 110 0.47 5.20 -3.42
CA ARG A 110 0.21 3.88 -2.85
C ARG A 110 -0.92 3.98 -1.82
N HIS A 111 -1.85 3.04 -1.85
CA HIS A 111 -3.02 3.04 -0.99
C HIS A 111 -2.85 2.06 0.17
N ARG A 112 -3.39 2.45 1.33
CA ARG A 112 -3.50 1.59 2.51
C ARG A 112 -4.90 1.64 3.09
N SER A 113 -5.35 0.52 3.64
CA SER A 113 -6.53 0.47 4.51
C SER A 113 -6.10 0.33 5.95
N LEU A 114 -6.94 0.84 6.85
CA LEU A 114 -6.88 0.52 8.25
C LEU A 114 -7.94 -0.56 8.50
N ASP A 115 -7.58 -1.82 8.27
CA ASP A 115 -8.50 -2.94 8.49
C ASP A 115 -8.66 -3.12 10.00
N THR A 116 -9.75 -2.57 10.55
CA THR A 116 -10.25 -3.05 11.83
C THR A 116 -10.81 -4.46 11.62
N LEU A 117 -9.96 -5.46 11.90
CA LEU A 117 -10.25 -6.89 12.08
C LEU A 117 -10.31 -7.78 10.83
N PRO A 118 -9.85 -9.05 10.95
CA PRO A 118 -9.94 -10.03 9.87
C PRO A 118 -11.41 -10.31 9.55
N GLN A 119 -11.73 -10.40 8.25
CA GLN A 119 -12.99 -10.96 7.79
C GLN A 119 -13.09 -12.39 8.34
N ASN A 120 -13.89 -12.55 9.38
CA ASN A 120 -14.26 -13.85 9.90
C ASN A 120 -14.89 -14.62 8.73
N GLN A 121 -14.24 -15.71 8.33
CA GLN A 121 -14.72 -16.58 7.28
C GLN A 121 -16.10 -17.12 7.70
N SER A 122 -17.16 -16.62 7.08
CA SER A 122 -18.46 -17.26 7.12
C SER A 122 -18.39 -18.56 6.30
N THR A 123 -17.78 -19.59 6.87
CA THR A 123 -18.04 -20.98 6.49
C THR A 123 -18.92 -21.57 7.58
N VAL A 124 -20.18 -21.17 7.60
CA VAL A 124 -21.22 -21.94 8.28
C VAL A 124 -21.52 -23.12 7.35
N SER A 125 -20.79 -24.22 7.53
CA SER A 125 -21.32 -25.53 7.13
C SER A 125 -22.17 -26.02 8.29
N GLU A 126 -23.42 -25.56 8.31
CA GLU A 126 -24.49 -26.28 9.00
C GLU A 126 -24.67 -27.62 8.28
N THR A 127 -24.33 -28.70 8.95
CA THR A 127 -24.96 -29.99 8.66
C THR A 127 -25.26 -30.68 9.98
N ALA A 128 -26.51 -30.47 10.38
CA ALA A 128 -27.37 -31.31 11.20
C ALA A 128 -26.74 -32.48 11.98
N THR A 129 -26.90 -32.39 13.30
CA THR A 129 -27.61 -33.36 14.15
C THR A 129 -27.37 -34.84 13.91
N SER A 130 -26.60 -35.47 14.80
CA SER A 130 -27.06 -36.68 15.50
C SER A 130 -26.21 -36.89 16.76
N LEU A 131 -26.84 -36.81 17.92
CA LEU A 131 -26.32 -37.40 19.16
C LEU A 131 -26.30 -38.93 18.99
N PRO A 132 -25.19 -39.64 19.24
CA PRO A 132 -25.27 -41.09 19.37
C PRO A 132 -26.08 -41.44 20.62
N ALA A 133 -27.15 -42.21 20.40
CA ALA A 133 -27.98 -42.78 21.45
C ALA A 133 -27.12 -43.55 22.46
N SER A 134 -27.49 -43.43 23.73
CA SER A 134 -26.92 -44.22 24.81
C SER A 134 -27.06 -45.71 24.52
N VAL A 135 -25.95 -46.43 24.47
CA VAL A 135 -25.93 -47.89 24.52
C VAL A 135 -26.07 -48.26 26.00
N TYR A 136 -27.28 -48.60 26.42
CA TYR A 136 -27.50 -49.45 27.59
C TYR A 136 -27.70 -50.87 27.07
N ASP A 137 -26.83 -51.79 27.48
CA ASP A 137 -27.01 -53.23 27.33
C ASP A 137 -27.83 -53.75 28.52
N GLU A 138 -28.71 -54.72 28.28
CA GLU A 138 -29.63 -55.37 29.24
C GLU A 138 -28.92 -56.23 30.31
N SER A 139 -27.59 -56.14 30.44
CA SER A 139 -26.79 -56.99 31.32
C SER A 139 -26.27 -56.32 32.59
N GLY A 140 -26.64 -55.06 32.87
CA GLY A 140 -26.54 -54.46 34.21
C GLY A 140 -25.18 -54.60 34.91
N THR A 141 -24.05 -54.40 34.21
CA THR A 141 -22.73 -54.42 34.86
C THR A 141 -21.85 -53.24 34.43
N ARG A 142 -21.34 -52.50 35.42
CA ARG A 142 -20.56 -51.26 35.28
C ARG A 142 -19.07 -51.61 35.11
N THR A 143 -18.50 -51.41 33.92
CA THR A 143 -17.04 -51.47 33.74
C THR A 143 -16.45 -50.07 33.79
N GLY A 144 -15.91 -49.69 34.94
CA GLY A 144 -14.96 -48.59 35.02
C GLY A 144 -13.66 -48.97 34.31
N SER A 145 -13.00 -48.00 33.69
CA SER A 145 -11.57 -48.12 33.44
C SER A 145 -10.88 -46.78 33.54
N SER A 146 -9.97 -46.76 34.50
CA SER A 146 -8.98 -45.75 34.83
C SER A 146 -7.79 -45.82 33.87
N ALA A 147 -7.40 -44.68 33.29
CA ALA A 147 -6.04 -44.32 32.90
C ALA A 147 -6.11 -42.84 32.44
N GLY A 148 -5.39 -41.85 32.97
CA GLY A 148 -4.14 -41.90 33.71
C GLY A 148 -2.97 -42.11 32.76
N CYS A 149 -2.47 -41.03 32.13
CA CYS A 149 -1.02 -40.78 31.98
C CYS A 149 -0.76 -39.40 31.35
N ARG A 150 -0.07 -38.56 32.13
CA ARG A 150 0.81 -37.50 31.66
C ARG A 150 2.11 -38.14 31.16
N PHE A 151 2.73 -37.56 30.14
CA PHE A 151 4.07 -36.98 30.19
C PHE A 151 4.13 -35.85 29.15
#